data_AF-A0A972X8V7-F1
#
_entry.id   AF-A0A972X8V7-F1
#
_cell.length_a   1.000
_cell.length_b   1.000
_cell.length_c   1.000
_cell.angle_alpha   90.00
_cell.angle_beta   90.00
_cell.angle_gamma   90.00
#
_symmetry.space_group_name_H-M   'P 1'
#
loop_
_entity.id
_entity.type
_entity.pdbx_description
1 polymer ?
#
loop_
_entity_poly.entity_id
_entity_poly.type
_entity_poly.pdbx_seq_one_letter_code
_entity_poly.pdbx_strand_id
1 'polypeptide(L)'
;MTTQRPDCSPAEQLFDEVCTHARQAAVLASVESLLGWDERTNMPPRAAAYRADQAAALAAAVHRRRCDPAYGERLATLAAGPLAKEGSPQTQATIRLLAKDFDKHARVPARLVEALARICVESQQAWAAARARSSWKTLEPWLQQVFDLKREVAACQMPGADLYDALLDDYEPGGRWRPIAARFDLLRAEIVPLVQACVGSTRRPDESLVHCPYPVADQQRFVREVAACIGFDFQRGRLDTTDHPFCSGMGPNDCRITTRWDEHSLPTALYGVLHETGHGLYEQGLPTDWYGLPPGEAASLGIHESQSRLWENLVGRAPAFWEWCFPIARKVFPQQLGNATAAKMQQALMGVRPSLIRVEAELPGQFVTQV
;
A
#
# COMPACT_ATOMS: atom_id res chain seq x y z
N MET A 1 13.98 9.93 -29.61
CA MET A 1 13.76 9.83 -31.06
C MET A 1 12.49 9.03 -31.27
N THR A 2 11.37 9.73 -31.46
CA THR A 2 10.05 9.14 -31.71
C THR A 2 10.04 8.59 -33.14
N THR A 3 10.11 7.28 -33.27
CA THR A 3 9.78 6.60 -34.53
C THR A 3 8.28 6.77 -34.75
N GLN A 4 7.88 7.79 -35.52
CA GLN A 4 6.51 7.91 -35.98
C GLN A 4 6.16 6.65 -36.76
N ARG A 5 5.14 5.91 -36.29
CA ARG A 5 4.58 4.78 -37.03
C ARG A 5 3.90 5.33 -38.28
N PRO A 6 4.32 4.93 -39.49
CA PRO A 6 3.94 5.60 -40.74
C PRO A 6 2.44 5.56 -41.07
N ASP A 7 1.63 4.77 -40.35
CA ASP A 7 0.20 4.57 -40.61
C ASP A 7 -0.75 5.03 -39.48
N CYS A 8 -0.27 5.75 -38.45
CA CYS A 8 -1.14 6.22 -37.36
C CYS A 8 -1.94 7.47 -37.74
N SER A 9 -3.24 7.44 -37.50
CA SER A 9 -4.14 8.60 -37.61
C SER A 9 -3.72 9.74 -36.68
N PRO A 10 -4.11 11.00 -36.96
CA PRO A 10 -3.80 12.13 -36.07
C PRO A 10 -4.27 11.93 -34.62
N ALA A 11 -5.38 11.22 -34.42
CA ALA A 11 -5.90 10.92 -33.09
C ALA A 11 -5.01 9.93 -32.33
N GLU A 12 -4.47 8.91 -33.01
CA GLU A 12 -3.54 7.94 -32.42
C GLU A 12 -2.19 8.57 -32.10
N GLN A 13 -1.70 9.47 -32.96
CA GLN A 13 -0.49 10.25 -32.68
C GLN A 13 -0.66 11.10 -31.41
N LEU A 14 -1.79 11.80 -31.29
CA LEU A 14 -2.11 12.60 -30.10
C LEU A 14 -2.22 11.73 -28.83
N PHE A 15 -2.81 10.54 -28.94
CA PHE A 15 -2.88 9.58 -27.83
C PHE A 15 -1.49 9.12 -27.38
N ASP A 16 -0.61 8.79 -28.33
CA ASP A 16 0.79 8.40 -28.05
C ASP A 16 1.57 9.55 -27.38
N GLU A 17 1.34 10.80 -27.79
CA GLU A 17 1.94 11.99 -27.15
C GLU A 17 1.47 12.19 -25.70
N VAL A 18 0.16 12.06 -25.45
CA VAL A 18 -0.41 12.14 -24.09
C VAL A 18 0.13 11.03 -23.21
N CYS A 19 0.19 9.80 -23.71
CA CYS A 19 0.75 8.67 -22.96
C CYS A 19 2.24 8.87 -22.67
N THR A 20 2.99 9.42 -23.62
CA THR A 20 4.41 9.76 -23.42
C THR A 20 4.58 10.80 -22.32
N HIS A 21 3.75 11.84 -22.31
CA HIS A 21 3.78 12.88 -21.30
C HIS A 21 3.46 12.34 -19.90
N ALA A 22 2.41 11.51 -19.77
CA ALA A 22 2.04 10.86 -18.52
C ALA A 22 3.17 9.97 -17.97
N ARG A 23 3.78 9.13 -18.82
CA ARG A 23 4.92 8.28 -18.44
C ARG A 23 6.11 9.08 -17.94
N GLN A 24 6.39 10.24 -18.53
CA GLN A 24 7.48 11.09 -18.05
C GLN A 24 7.21 11.65 -16.63
N ALA A 25 5.95 11.94 -16.29
CA ALA A 25 5.59 12.31 -14.93
C ALA A 25 5.68 11.11 -13.98
N ALA A 26 5.29 9.91 -14.43
CA ALA A 26 5.40 8.68 -13.66
C ALA A 26 6.86 8.33 -13.31
N VAL A 27 7.81 8.52 -14.23
CA VAL A 27 9.24 8.32 -13.96
C VAL A 27 9.73 9.24 -12.83
N LEU A 28 9.31 10.51 -12.82
CA LEU A 28 9.67 11.42 -11.73
C LEU A 28 9.02 11.00 -10.40
N ALA A 29 7.76 10.60 -10.44
CA ALA A 29 7.06 10.09 -9.26
C ALA A 29 7.69 8.79 -8.72
N SER A 30 8.26 7.95 -9.60
CA SER A 30 8.93 6.71 -9.18
C SER A 30 10.23 6.97 -8.40
N VAL A 31 10.93 8.07 -8.71
CA VAL A 31 12.06 8.55 -7.91
C VAL A 31 11.59 9.02 -6.53
N GLU A 32 10.41 9.61 -6.43
CA GLU A 32 9.81 10.01 -5.15
C GLU A 32 9.50 8.79 -4.28
N SER A 33 8.93 7.73 -4.87
CA SER A 33 8.74 6.44 -4.20
C SER A 33 10.05 5.88 -3.65
N LEU A 34 11.15 5.97 -4.41
CA LEU A 34 12.46 5.53 -3.95
C LEU A 34 12.99 6.36 -2.76
N LEU A 35 12.82 7.69 -2.79
CA LEU A 35 13.19 8.56 -1.68
C LEU A 35 12.39 8.22 -0.41
N GLY A 36 11.08 7.97 -0.55
CA GLY A 36 10.21 7.58 0.55
C GLY A 36 10.49 6.16 1.06
N TRP A 37 10.98 5.25 0.22
CA TRP A 37 11.46 3.94 0.64
C TRP A 37 12.76 4.06 1.45
N ASP A 38 13.73 4.85 0.99
CA ASP A 38 15.00 5.05 1.68
C ASP A 38 14.80 5.73 3.04
N GLU A 39 13.88 6.69 3.12
CA GLU A 39 13.50 7.39 4.35
C GLU A 39 13.10 6.43 5.47
N ARG A 40 12.40 5.35 5.11
CA ARG A 40 11.83 4.37 6.05
C ARG A 40 12.67 3.10 6.21
N THR A 41 13.87 3.08 5.65
CA THR A 41 14.74 1.89 5.71
C THR A 41 16.19 2.21 6.07
N ASN A 42 16.85 3.11 5.33
CA ASN A 42 18.30 3.30 5.41
C ASN A 42 18.74 4.74 5.72
N MET A 43 17.81 5.72 5.65
CA MET A 43 18.14 7.12 5.81
C MET A 43 18.75 7.42 7.21
N PRO A 44 19.94 8.06 7.28
CA PRO A 44 20.50 8.50 8.55
C PRO A 44 19.62 9.55 9.24
N PRO A 45 19.47 9.53 10.59
CA PRO A 45 18.55 10.43 11.30
C PRO A 45 18.78 11.93 11.07
N ARG A 46 20.01 12.36 10.74
CA ARG A 46 20.34 13.78 10.48
C ARG A 46 20.04 14.24 9.05
N ALA A 47 19.63 13.34 8.15
CA ALA A 47 19.36 13.67 6.75
C ALA A 47 17.95 14.22 6.50
N ALA A 48 17.07 14.20 7.50
CA ALA A 48 15.65 14.57 7.42
C ALA A 48 15.38 15.89 6.69
N ALA A 49 16.07 16.97 7.06
CA ALA A 49 15.83 18.29 6.48
C ALA A 49 16.11 18.33 4.97
N TYR A 50 17.23 17.74 4.54
CA TYR A 50 17.57 17.68 3.12
C TYR A 50 16.68 16.69 2.35
N ARG A 51 16.24 15.60 3.00
CA ARG A 51 15.22 14.70 2.42
C ARG A 51 13.91 15.44 2.16
N ALA A 52 13.50 16.31 3.07
CA ALA A 52 12.30 17.14 2.90
C ALA A 52 12.45 18.11 1.71
N ASP A 53 13.63 18.71 1.51
CA ASP A 53 13.93 19.53 0.34
C ASP A 53 13.85 18.71 -0.97
N GLN A 54 14.43 17.51 -1.00
CA GLN A 54 14.37 16.61 -2.15
C GLN A 54 12.92 16.22 -2.49
N ALA A 55 12.14 15.82 -1.49
CA ALA A 55 10.74 15.45 -1.65
C ALA A 55 9.90 16.62 -2.17
N ALA A 56 10.04 17.81 -1.59
CA ALA A 56 9.32 19.00 -2.03
C ALA A 56 9.65 19.41 -3.47
N ALA A 57 10.95 19.42 -3.83
CA ALA A 57 11.38 19.77 -5.18
C ALA A 57 10.85 18.77 -6.23
N LEU A 58 10.85 17.48 -5.91
CA LEU A 58 10.36 16.44 -6.81
C LEU A 58 8.83 16.47 -6.94
N ALA A 59 8.11 16.65 -5.83
CA ALA A 59 6.65 16.83 -5.84
C ALA A 59 6.24 18.04 -6.68
N ALA A 60 6.96 19.16 -6.60
CA ALA A 60 6.75 20.34 -7.45
C ALA A 60 6.96 20.02 -8.94
N ALA A 61 8.01 19.27 -9.28
CA ALA A 61 8.32 18.89 -10.66
C ALA A 61 7.27 17.94 -11.25
N VAL A 62 6.84 16.93 -10.48
CA VAL A 62 5.77 16.02 -10.85
C VAL A 62 4.47 16.78 -11.07
N HIS A 63 4.09 17.63 -10.12
CA HIS A 63 2.85 18.42 -10.19
C HIS A 63 2.84 19.36 -11.39
N ARG A 64 3.93 20.10 -11.63
CA ARG A 64 4.06 20.96 -12.82
C ARG A 64 3.83 20.21 -14.12
N ARG A 65 4.35 18.98 -14.22
CA ARG A 65 4.18 18.16 -15.42
C ARG A 65 2.75 17.62 -15.55
N ARG A 66 2.16 17.15 -14.45
CA ARG A 66 0.77 16.67 -14.43
C ARG A 66 -0.25 17.78 -14.72
N CYS A 67 0.08 19.03 -14.43
CA CYS A 67 -0.80 20.19 -14.60
C CYS A 67 -0.38 21.13 -15.74
N ASP A 68 0.45 20.66 -16.67
CA ASP A 68 0.88 21.44 -17.84
C ASP A 68 -0.36 21.84 -18.69
N PRO A 69 -0.60 23.14 -18.96
CA PRO A 69 -1.78 23.56 -19.72
C PRO A 69 -1.88 22.94 -21.11
N ALA A 70 -0.76 22.79 -21.83
CA ALA A 70 -0.75 22.17 -23.15
C ALA A 70 -1.06 20.67 -23.06
N TYR A 71 -0.67 20.00 -21.97
CA TYR A 71 -1.09 18.63 -21.71
C TYR A 71 -2.61 18.53 -21.47
N GLY A 72 -3.17 19.47 -20.71
CA GLY A 72 -4.62 19.59 -20.51
C GLY A 72 -5.40 19.79 -21.82
N GLU A 73 -4.91 20.66 -22.71
CA GLU A 73 -5.52 20.90 -24.03
C GLU A 73 -5.53 19.63 -24.91
N ARG A 74 -4.42 18.88 -24.92
CA ARG A 74 -4.32 17.59 -25.63
C ARG A 74 -5.30 16.57 -25.05
N LEU A 75 -5.40 16.47 -23.72
CA LEU A 75 -6.37 15.60 -23.04
C LEU A 75 -7.81 15.97 -23.39
N ALA A 76 -8.16 17.26 -23.37
CA ALA A 76 -9.49 17.73 -23.73
C ALA A 76 -9.85 17.39 -25.18
N THR A 77 -8.89 17.54 -26.10
CA THR A 77 -9.06 17.16 -27.51
C THR A 77 -9.28 15.66 -27.67
N LEU A 78 -8.50 14.81 -26.97
CA LEU A 78 -8.71 13.36 -26.98
C LEU A 78 -10.05 12.97 -26.39
N ALA A 79 -10.46 13.57 -25.28
CA ALA A 79 -11.73 13.28 -24.61
C ALA A 79 -12.95 13.62 -25.49
N ALA A 80 -12.83 14.62 -26.36
CA ALA A 80 -13.85 14.99 -27.35
C ALA A 80 -13.75 14.18 -28.66
N GLY A 81 -12.63 13.49 -28.89
CA GLY A 81 -12.32 12.80 -30.13
C GLY A 81 -12.89 11.38 -30.26
N PRO A 82 -12.71 10.74 -31.43
CA PRO A 82 -13.26 9.41 -31.71
C PRO A 82 -12.68 8.32 -30.79
N LEU A 83 -11.40 8.41 -30.41
CA LEU A 83 -10.76 7.41 -29.54
C LEU A 83 -11.39 7.29 -28.15
N ALA A 84 -12.03 8.36 -27.64
CA ALA A 84 -12.74 8.31 -26.37
C ALA A 84 -14.03 7.47 -26.43
N LYS A 85 -14.58 7.21 -27.63
CA LYS A 85 -15.84 6.48 -27.85
C LYS A 85 -15.65 5.15 -28.57
N GLU A 86 -14.72 5.13 -29.52
CA GLU A 86 -14.52 4.04 -30.49
C GLU A 86 -13.18 3.33 -30.29
N GLY A 87 -12.29 3.86 -29.45
CA GLY A 87 -11.02 3.22 -29.12
C GLY A 87 -11.19 1.91 -28.35
N SER A 88 -10.10 1.19 -28.13
CA SER A 88 -10.11 0.01 -27.25
C SER A 88 -10.56 0.38 -25.82
N PRO A 89 -11.09 -0.56 -25.02
CA PRO A 89 -11.44 -0.30 -23.62
C PRO A 89 -10.31 0.34 -22.80
N GLN A 90 -9.06 -0.07 -23.04
CA GLN A 90 -7.86 0.46 -22.39
C GLN A 90 -7.59 1.91 -22.82
N THR A 91 -7.73 2.22 -24.11
CA THR A 91 -7.61 3.58 -24.66
C THR A 91 -8.67 4.50 -24.06
N GLN A 92 -9.93 4.06 -24.06
CA GLN A 92 -11.05 4.84 -23.49
C GLN A 92 -10.85 5.10 -21.99
N ALA A 93 -10.41 4.07 -21.24
CA ALA A 93 -10.12 4.20 -19.82
C ALA A 93 -8.94 5.16 -19.56
N THR A 94 -7.87 5.04 -20.34
CA THR A 94 -6.68 5.90 -20.24
C THR A 94 -7.05 7.37 -20.44
N ILE A 95 -7.79 7.70 -21.50
CA ILE A 95 -8.24 9.07 -21.79
C ILE A 95 -9.09 9.60 -20.62
N ARG A 96 -10.10 8.83 -20.20
CA ARG A 96 -11.03 9.24 -19.13
C ARG A 96 -10.30 9.49 -17.80
N LEU A 97 -9.42 8.59 -17.40
CA LEU A 97 -8.76 8.65 -16.09
C LEU A 97 -7.68 9.72 -16.08
N LEU A 98 -6.85 9.84 -17.13
CA LEU A 98 -5.86 10.92 -17.20
C LEU A 98 -6.51 12.32 -17.24
N ALA A 99 -7.66 12.47 -17.93
CA ALA A 99 -8.42 13.71 -17.91
C ALA A 99 -8.98 14.02 -16.51
N LYS A 100 -9.54 13.01 -15.82
CA LYS A 100 -10.01 13.16 -14.43
C LYS A 100 -8.89 13.58 -13.50
N ASP A 101 -7.72 12.95 -13.61
CA ASP A 101 -6.56 13.24 -12.76
C ASP A 101 -6.00 14.64 -13.05
N PHE A 102 -5.92 15.04 -14.32
CA PHE A 102 -5.56 16.41 -14.70
C PHE A 102 -6.50 17.43 -14.05
N ASP A 103 -7.81 17.26 -14.22
CA ASP A 103 -8.82 18.18 -13.70
C ASP A 103 -8.75 18.31 -12.17
N LYS A 104 -8.51 17.20 -11.47
CA LYS A 104 -8.37 17.16 -10.01
C LYS A 104 -7.08 17.86 -9.57
N HIS A 105 -5.95 17.52 -10.18
CA HIS A 105 -4.65 18.05 -9.79
C HIS A 105 -4.48 19.52 -10.15
N ALA A 106 -4.96 19.95 -11.32
CA ALA A 106 -4.83 21.35 -11.79
C ALA A 106 -5.56 22.36 -10.88
N ARG A 107 -6.52 21.91 -10.07
CA ARG A 107 -7.21 22.75 -9.08
C ARG A 107 -6.41 23.00 -7.82
N VAL A 108 -5.41 22.16 -7.53
CA VAL A 108 -4.58 22.26 -6.33
C VAL A 108 -3.40 23.19 -6.61
N PRO A 109 -3.25 24.30 -5.87
CA PRO A 109 -2.08 25.17 -6.04
C PRO A 109 -0.76 24.46 -5.74
N ALA A 110 0.27 24.71 -6.54
CA ALA A 110 1.61 24.14 -6.36
C ALA A 110 2.17 24.36 -4.93
N ARG A 111 1.90 25.54 -4.33
CA ARG A 111 2.29 25.84 -2.94
C ARG A 111 1.81 24.79 -1.93
N LEU A 112 0.62 24.22 -2.13
CA LEU A 112 0.04 23.24 -1.22
C LEU A 112 0.71 21.87 -1.39
N VAL A 113 1.03 21.51 -2.63
CA VAL A 113 1.75 20.27 -2.94
C VAL A 113 3.13 20.28 -2.32
N GLU A 114 3.88 21.38 -2.50
CA GLU A 114 5.22 21.56 -1.94
C GLU A 114 5.21 21.60 -0.40
N ALA A 115 4.27 22.35 0.18
CA ALA A 115 4.14 22.44 1.63
C ALA A 115 3.79 21.08 2.26
N LEU A 116 2.87 20.32 1.65
CA LEU A 116 2.52 18.97 2.12
C LEU A 116 3.69 18.00 2.00
N ALA A 117 4.40 17.99 0.87
CA ALA A 117 5.55 17.11 0.68
C ALA A 117 6.63 17.35 1.75
N ARG A 118 6.94 18.61 2.02
CA ARG A 118 7.91 19.00 3.06
C ARG A 118 7.46 18.59 4.46
N ILE A 119 6.27 19.02 4.87
CA ILE A 119 5.79 18.81 6.23
C ILE A 119 5.57 17.32 6.54
N CYS A 120 5.22 16.49 5.55
CA CYS A 120 5.08 15.05 5.75
C CYS A 120 6.41 14.38 6.14
N VAL A 121 7.52 14.73 5.48
CA VAL A 121 8.85 14.21 5.84
C VAL A 121 9.24 14.68 7.24
N GLU A 122 9.11 15.98 7.52
CA GLU A 122 9.50 16.55 8.81
C GLU A 122 8.66 16.00 9.97
N SER A 123 7.34 15.91 9.77
CA SER A 123 6.40 15.38 10.78
C SER A 123 6.59 13.89 11.02
N GLN A 124 6.99 13.10 10.02
CA GLN A 124 7.30 11.68 10.19
C GLN A 124 8.48 11.49 11.16
N GLN A 125 9.52 12.32 11.06
CA GLN A 125 10.67 12.27 11.96
C GLN A 125 10.31 12.76 13.37
N ALA A 126 9.51 13.82 13.45
CA ALA A 126 8.96 14.30 14.72
C ALA A 126 8.09 13.23 15.40
N TRP A 127 7.26 12.53 14.63
CA TRP A 127 6.43 11.42 15.10
C TRP A 127 7.28 10.26 15.63
N ALA A 128 8.34 9.84 14.92
CA ALA A 128 9.19 8.74 15.37
C ALA A 128 9.83 9.07 16.74
N ALA A 129 10.35 10.29 16.88
CA ALA A 129 10.93 10.76 18.13
C ALA A 129 9.89 11.01 19.25
N ALA A 130 8.67 11.41 18.89
CA ALA A 130 7.57 11.60 19.82
C ALA A 130 7.02 10.26 20.33
N ARG A 131 6.87 9.26 19.46
CA ARG A 131 6.42 7.90 19.80
C ARG A 131 7.39 7.23 20.76
N ALA A 132 8.70 7.30 20.49
CA ALA A 132 9.74 6.76 21.36
C ALA A 132 9.72 7.37 22.78
N ARG A 133 9.19 8.59 22.92
CA ARG A 133 9.10 9.34 24.19
C ARG A 133 7.68 9.46 24.73
N SER A 134 6.71 8.79 24.11
CA SER A 134 5.28 8.90 24.43
C SER A 134 4.79 10.36 24.54
N SER A 135 5.25 11.26 23.66
CA SER A 135 5.06 12.70 23.78
C SER A 135 4.08 13.25 22.75
N TRP A 136 2.78 13.24 23.07
CA TRP A 136 1.74 13.85 22.23
C TRP A 136 2.01 15.33 21.93
N LYS A 137 2.38 16.11 22.94
CA LYS A 137 2.64 17.56 22.82
C LYS A 137 3.71 17.90 21.78
N THR A 138 4.66 16.99 21.54
CA THR A 138 5.69 17.18 20.51
C THR A 138 5.10 17.00 19.11
N LEU A 139 4.15 16.08 18.93
CA LEU A 139 3.55 15.73 17.64
C LEU A 139 2.38 16.63 17.25
N GLU A 140 1.57 17.05 18.21
CA GLU A 140 0.36 17.85 18.02
C GLU A 140 0.51 19.04 17.04
N PRO A 141 1.52 19.92 17.17
CA PRO A 141 1.66 21.05 16.24
C PRO A 141 2.00 20.63 14.81
N TRP A 142 2.67 19.50 14.62
CA TRP A 142 2.96 18.96 13.28
C TRP A 142 1.71 18.37 12.65
N LEU A 143 0.95 17.59 13.42
CA LEU A 143 -0.28 16.98 12.96
C LEU A 143 -1.34 18.05 12.60
N GLN A 144 -1.44 19.12 13.38
CA GLN A 144 -2.33 20.23 13.09
C GLN A 144 -2.01 20.89 11.73
N GLN A 145 -0.72 21.13 11.44
CA GLN A 145 -0.31 21.69 10.15
C GLN A 145 -0.64 20.76 8.97
N VAL A 146 -0.39 19.45 9.12
CA VAL A 146 -0.76 18.45 8.10
C VAL A 146 -2.27 18.44 7.87
N PHE A 147 -3.05 18.48 8.96
CA PHE A 147 -4.51 18.49 8.91
C PHE A 147 -5.06 19.72 8.18
N ASP A 148 -4.57 20.92 8.52
CA ASP A 148 -5.01 22.16 7.90
C ASP A 148 -4.68 22.19 6.41
N LEU A 149 -3.46 21.79 6.02
CA LEU A 149 -3.06 21.69 4.61
C LEU A 149 -3.89 20.67 3.84
N LYS A 150 -4.19 19.50 4.44
CA LYS A 150 -5.06 18.49 3.80
C LYS A 150 -6.48 19.00 3.58
N ARG A 151 -7.02 19.82 4.51
CA ARG A 151 -8.32 20.47 4.33
C ARG A 151 -8.31 21.49 3.20
N GLU A 152 -7.25 22.29 3.07
CA GLU A 152 -7.09 23.20 1.93
C GLU A 152 -7.05 22.43 0.61
N VAL A 153 -6.27 21.34 0.54
CA VAL A 153 -6.20 20.48 -0.66
C VAL A 153 -7.56 19.89 -1.01
N ALA A 154 -8.29 19.35 -0.02
CA ALA A 154 -9.62 18.78 -0.21
C ALA A 154 -10.59 19.79 -0.83
N ALA A 155 -10.58 21.04 -0.35
CA ALA A 155 -11.43 22.12 -0.85
C ALA A 155 -11.09 22.50 -2.30
N CYS A 156 -9.83 22.34 -2.71
CA CYS A 156 -9.38 22.58 -4.08
C CYS A 156 -9.75 21.43 -5.03
N GLN A 157 -9.47 20.18 -4.65
CA GLN A 157 -9.56 19.00 -5.52
C GLN A 157 -10.99 18.76 -6.05
N MET A 158 -12.01 18.92 -5.20
CA MET A 158 -13.41 18.68 -5.56
C MET A 158 -14.33 19.77 -5.00
N PRO A 159 -14.39 20.96 -5.64
CA PRO A 159 -15.21 22.06 -5.16
C PRO A 159 -16.70 21.68 -5.05
N GLY A 160 -17.30 21.99 -3.90
CA GLY A 160 -18.71 21.70 -3.62
C GLY A 160 -18.99 20.27 -3.12
N ALA A 161 -17.98 19.39 -3.06
CA ALA A 161 -18.09 18.10 -2.40
C ALA A 161 -17.84 18.20 -0.88
N ASP A 162 -18.19 17.15 -0.15
CA ASP A 162 -17.75 16.95 1.23
C ASP A 162 -16.21 16.81 1.25
N LEU A 163 -15.53 17.52 2.16
CA LEU A 163 -14.06 17.55 2.20
C LEU A 163 -13.45 16.17 2.47
N TYR A 164 -14.13 15.34 3.27
CA TYR A 164 -13.64 14.01 3.55
C TYR A 164 -13.82 13.09 2.34
N ASP A 165 -14.94 13.22 1.61
CA ASP A 165 -15.14 12.49 0.35
C ASP A 165 -14.12 12.90 -0.73
N ALA A 166 -13.73 14.18 -0.78
CA ALA A 166 -12.71 14.66 -1.72
C ALA A 166 -11.35 13.98 -1.50
N LEU A 167 -10.95 13.82 -0.23
CA LEU A 167 -9.72 13.11 0.15
C LEU A 167 -9.86 11.59 -0.02
N LEU A 168 -11.03 11.03 0.31
CA LEU A 168 -11.29 9.60 0.15
C LEU A 168 -11.17 9.16 -1.32
N ASP A 169 -11.56 10.01 -2.27
CA ASP A 169 -11.47 9.72 -3.71
C ASP A 169 -10.01 9.54 -4.21
N ASP A 170 -9.00 10.04 -3.49
CA ASP A 170 -7.58 9.76 -3.79
C ASP A 170 -7.19 8.29 -3.47
N TYR A 171 -7.92 7.64 -2.58
CA TYR A 171 -7.59 6.30 -2.08
C TYR A 171 -8.54 5.22 -2.62
N GLU A 172 -9.82 5.56 -2.72
CA GLU A 172 -10.87 4.71 -3.27
C GLU A 172 -11.68 5.53 -4.29
N PRO A 173 -11.35 5.48 -5.59
CA PRO A 173 -12.03 6.28 -6.60
C PRO A 173 -13.55 6.05 -6.59
N GLY A 174 -14.33 7.12 -6.38
CA GLY A 174 -15.78 7.05 -6.24
C GLY A 174 -16.29 6.67 -4.84
N GLY A 175 -15.39 6.38 -3.89
CA GLY A 175 -15.72 6.07 -2.50
C GLY A 175 -16.38 7.26 -1.80
N ARG A 176 -17.40 6.97 -0.97
CA ARG A 176 -18.10 7.99 -0.17
C ARG A 176 -18.26 7.51 1.27
N TRP A 177 -18.10 8.42 2.22
CA TRP A 177 -18.02 8.06 3.64
C TRP A 177 -19.32 7.51 4.20
N ARG A 178 -20.48 8.01 3.73
CA ARG A 178 -21.79 7.54 4.22
C ARG A 178 -22.05 6.06 3.90
N PRO A 179 -21.92 5.59 2.65
CA PRO A 179 -21.98 4.15 2.36
C PRO A 179 -20.99 3.31 3.18
N ILE A 180 -19.75 3.80 3.36
CA ILE A 180 -18.73 3.09 4.14
C ILE A 180 -19.13 2.98 5.62
N ALA A 181 -19.61 4.09 6.21
CA ALA A 181 -20.08 4.11 7.59
C ALA A 181 -21.23 3.11 7.81
N ALA A 182 -22.22 3.09 6.90
CA ALA A 182 -23.32 2.13 6.96
C ALA A 182 -22.84 0.67 6.87
N ARG A 183 -21.80 0.38 6.06
CA ARG A 183 -21.17 -0.94 6.03
C ARG A 183 -20.46 -1.28 7.35
N PHE A 184 -19.77 -0.32 7.97
CA PHE A 184 -19.15 -0.52 9.28
C PHE A 184 -20.17 -0.81 10.38
N ASP A 185 -21.35 -0.21 10.34
CA ASP A 185 -22.40 -0.51 11.32
C ASP A 185 -22.89 -1.96 11.22
N LEU A 186 -23.05 -2.48 10.00
CA LEU A 186 -23.38 -3.90 9.77
C LEU A 186 -22.27 -4.82 10.28
N LEU A 187 -21.01 -4.52 9.96
CA LEU A 187 -19.87 -5.32 10.43
C LEU A 187 -19.72 -5.27 11.95
N ARG A 188 -19.93 -4.11 12.57
CA ARG A 188 -19.87 -3.94 14.03
C ARG A 188 -20.91 -4.80 14.72
N ALA A 189 -22.14 -4.85 14.19
CA ALA A 189 -23.24 -5.62 14.74
C ALA A 189 -22.93 -7.13 14.82
N GLU A 190 -22.14 -7.66 13.88
CA GLU A 190 -21.78 -9.08 13.84
C GLU A 190 -20.43 -9.38 14.53
N ILE A 191 -19.41 -8.54 14.31
CA ILE A 191 -18.04 -8.78 14.80
C ILE A 191 -17.97 -8.60 16.31
N VAL A 192 -18.66 -7.61 16.89
CA VAL A 192 -18.57 -7.36 18.34
C VAL A 192 -19.09 -8.56 19.15
N PRO A 193 -20.29 -9.10 18.88
CA PRO A 193 -20.76 -10.32 19.56
C PRO A 193 -19.86 -11.53 19.31
N LEU A 194 -19.34 -11.71 18.09
CA LEU A 194 -18.43 -12.82 17.78
C LEU A 194 -17.14 -12.76 18.61
N VAL A 195 -16.51 -11.59 18.70
CA VAL A 195 -15.31 -11.39 19.54
C VAL A 195 -15.64 -11.64 21.01
N GLN A 196 -16.78 -11.16 21.50
CA GLN A 196 -17.22 -11.41 22.87
C GLN A 196 -17.39 -12.92 23.16
N ALA A 197 -17.97 -13.67 22.22
CA ALA A 197 -18.12 -15.12 22.32
C ALA A 197 -16.76 -15.84 22.33
N CYS A 198 -15.82 -15.44 21.46
CA CYS A 198 -14.46 -15.98 21.44
C CYS A 198 -13.74 -15.71 22.78
N VAL A 199 -13.81 -14.48 23.30
CA VAL A 199 -13.15 -14.09 24.55
C VAL A 199 -13.75 -14.82 25.76
N GLY A 200 -15.07 -15.00 25.78
CA GLY A 200 -15.81 -15.72 26.81
C GLY A 200 -15.69 -17.25 26.75
N SER A 201 -15.10 -17.80 25.68
CA SER A 201 -14.89 -19.23 25.52
C SER A 201 -13.89 -19.78 26.51
N THR A 202 -14.12 -21.03 26.96
CA THR A 202 -13.15 -21.81 27.74
C THR A 202 -12.09 -22.48 26.86
N ARG A 203 -12.33 -22.58 25.54
CA ARG A 203 -11.36 -23.09 24.58
C ARG A 203 -10.40 -21.97 24.19
N ARG A 204 -9.12 -22.12 24.54
CA ARG A 204 -8.06 -21.20 24.14
C ARG A 204 -6.99 -21.95 23.35
N PRO A 205 -6.45 -21.36 22.27
CA PRO A 205 -5.31 -21.93 21.59
C PRO A 205 -4.08 -21.89 22.50
N ASP A 206 -3.23 -22.89 22.37
CA ASP A 206 -1.92 -22.91 23.01
C ASP A 206 -0.95 -22.11 22.14
N GLU A 207 -0.66 -20.88 22.56
CA GLU A 207 0.21 -19.96 21.82
C GLU A 207 1.71 -20.19 22.10
N SER A 208 2.08 -21.21 22.88
CA SER A 208 3.50 -21.47 23.24
C SER A 208 4.40 -21.74 22.02
N LEU A 209 3.82 -22.30 20.95
CA LEU A 209 4.53 -22.52 19.69
C LEU A 209 4.76 -21.23 18.90
N VAL A 210 3.93 -20.21 19.07
CA VAL A 210 4.07 -18.95 18.30
C VAL A 210 4.84 -17.89 19.08
N HIS A 211 4.79 -17.97 20.40
CA HIS A 211 5.48 -17.08 21.34
C HIS A 211 6.64 -17.79 22.05
N CYS A 212 7.70 -18.06 21.29
CA CYS A 212 8.97 -18.57 21.81
C CYS A 212 10.15 -17.98 21.02
N PRO A 213 11.40 -18.17 21.47
CA PRO A 213 12.57 -17.63 20.76
C PRO A 213 12.71 -18.23 19.35
N TYR A 214 12.66 -17.35 18.35
CA TYR A 214 12.87 -17.60 16.93
C TYR A 214 13.97 -16.64 16.44
N PRO A 215 15.22 -17.09 16.26
CA PRO A 215 16.32 -16.21 15.86
C PRO A 215 15.99 -15.42 14.59
N VAL A 216 16.23 -14.10 14.61
CA VAL A 216 15.84 -13.20 13.50
C VAL A 216 16.46 -13.62 12.16
N ALA A 217 17.71 -14.09 12.16
CA ALA A 217 18.37 -14.57 10.95
C ALA A 217 17.65 -15.78 10.32
N ASP A 218 17.09 -16.65 11.16
CA ASP A 218 16.32 -17.80 10.72
C ASP A 218 14.90 -17.41 10.29
N GLN A 219 14.27 -16.43 10.96
CA GLN A 219 13.03 -15.82 10.47
C GLN A 219 13.23 -15.23 9.07
N GLN A 220 14.30 -14.48 8.84
CA GLN A 220 14.63 -13.89 7.53
C GLN A 220 14.76 -14.95 6.43
N ARG A 221 15.44 -16.07 6.72
CA ARG A 221 15.57 -17.19 5.78
C ARG A 221 14.21 -17.83 5.48
N PHE A 222 13.45 -18.13 6.52
CA PHE A 222 12.13 -18.76 6.40
C PHE A 222 11.14 -17.91 5.61
N VAL A 223 10.96 -16.64 5.95
CA VAL A 223 9.96 -15.78 5.28
C VAL A 223 10.34 -15.46 3.84
N ARG A 224 11.64 -15.38 3.51
CA ARG A 224 12.10 -15.22 2.12
C ARG A 224 11.82 -16.46 1.29
N GLU A 225 12.03 -17.66 1.85
CA GLU A 225 11.68 -18.92 1.18
C GLU A 225 10.17 -19.01 0.94
N VAL A 226 9.35 -18.69 1.95
CA VAL A 226 7.88 -18.67 1.82
C VAL A 226 7.43 -17.66 0.76
N ALA A 227 7.92 -16.42 0.80
CA ALA A 227 7.58 -15.38 -0.17
C ALA A 227 7.94 -15.78 -1.62
N ALA A 228 9.13 -16.38 -1.82
CA ALA A 228 9.55 -16.88 -3.13
C ALA A 228 8.64 -18.03 -3.61
N CYS A 229 8.28 -18.96 -2.72
CA CYS A 229 7.42 -20.09 -3.08
C CYS A 229 5.99 -19.67 -3.47
N ILE A 230 5.44 -18.62 -2.87
CA ILE A 230 4.12 -18.09 -3.25
C ILE A 230 4.15 -17.24 -4.52
N GLY A 231 5.34 -16.95 -5.05
CA GLY A 231 5.53 -16.33 -6.37
C GLY A 231 6.12 -14.94 -6.36
N PHE A 232 6.58 -14.42 -5.21
CA PHE A 232 7.27 -13.13 -5.19
C PHE A 232 8.62 -13.24 -5.89
N ASP A 233 8.80 -12.45 -6.93
CA ASP A 233 10.02 -12.47 -7.72
C ASP A 233 11.07 -11.53 -7.10
N PHE A 234 12.08 -12.11 -6.45
CA PHE A 234 13.22 -11.39 -5.88
C PHE A 234 14.22 -10.86 -6.92
N GLN A 235 14.08 -11.19 -8.21
CA GLN A 235 14.78 -10.46 -9.29
C GLN A 235 14.08 -9.14 -9.63
N ARG A 236 12.81 -9.01 -9.25
CA ARG A 236 11.95 -7.85 -9.49
C ARG A 236 11.55 -7.14 -8.19
N GLY A 237 12.28 -7.40 -7.11
CA GLY A 237 11.94 -6.93 -5.77
C GLY A 237 12.91 -7.36 -4.68
N ARG A 238 12.71 -6.87 -3.46
CA ARG A 238 13.50 -7.25 -2.29
C ARG A 238 12.74 -7.04 -0.98
N LEU A 239 13.24 -7.68 0.08
CA LEU A 239 12.72 -7.60 1.45
C LEU A 239 13.71 -6.93 2.40
N ASP A 240 13.26 -5.88 3.08
CA ASP A 240 14.04 -5.09 4.05
C ASP A 240 13.37 -4.91 5.40
N THR A 241 14.12 -4.34 6.35
CA THR A 241 13.63 -4.05 7.69
C THR A 241 13.13 -2.62 7.79
N THR A 242 12.03 -2.42 8.51
CA THR A 242 11.41 -1.12 8.80
C THR A 242 10.73 -1.18 10.18
N ASP A 243 10.36 -0.03 10.74
CA ASP A 243 9.50 0.04 11.92
C ASP A 243 8.05 -0.34 11.60
N HIS A 244 7.60 -0.05 10.37
CA HIS A 244 6.23 -0.24 9.89
C HIS A 244 6.24 -0.89 8.52
N PRO A 245 5.89 -2.18 8.41
CA PRO A 245 5.84 -2.90 7.13
C PRO A 245 5.03 -2.14 6.08
N PHE A 246 5.54 -2.15 4.86
CA PHE A 246 4.91 -1.58 3.68
C PHE A 246 5.48 -2.20 2.39
N CYS A 247 4.68 -2.12 1.33
CA CYS A 247 5.02 -2.43 -0.05
C CYS A 247 5.09 -1.13 -0.86
N SER A 248 6.04 -1.04 -1.79
CA SER A 248 6.20 0.12 -2.65
C SER A 248 6.79 -0.25 -4.01
N GLY A 249 6.20 0.26 -5.09
CA GLY A 249 6.74 0.18 -6.44
C GLY A 249 7.61 1.39 -6.79
N MET A 250 8.79 1.14 -7.34
CA MET A 250 9.75 2.16 -7.83
C MET A 250 9.80 2.24 -9.35
N GLY A 251 9.10 1.35 -10.04
CA GLY A 251 9.12 1.24 -11.49
C GLY A 251 8.75 -0.17 -11.95
N PRO A 252 8.72 -0.39 -13.27
CA PRO A 252 8.62 -1.74 -13.82
C PRO A 252 9.74 -2.61 -13.25
N ASN A 253 9.38 -3.79 -12.71
CA ASN A 253 10.33 -4.76 -12.17
C ASN A 253 11.12 -4.30 -10.94
N ASP A 254 10.65 -3.27 -10.21
CA ASP A 254 11.19 -2.92 -8.89
C ASP A 254 10.03 -2.68 -7.91
N CYS A 255 9.59 -3.76 -7.27
CA CYS A 255 8.58 -3.74 -6.21
C CYS A 255 9.20 -4.26 -4.92
N ARG A 256 9.27 -3.43 -3.88
CA ARG A 256 9.93 -3.78 -2.62
C ARG A 256 8.93 -3.92 -1.51
N ILE A 257 9.21 -4.88 -0.64
CA ILE A 257 8.44 -5.16 0.57
C ILE A 257 9.33 -4.97 1.78
N THR A 258 8.74 -4.66 2.92
CA THR A 258 9.46 -4.49 4.16
C THR A 258 8.76 -5.22 5.28
N THR A 259 9.49 -5.60 6.33
CA THR A 259 8.91 -6.21 7.51
C THR A 259 9.62 -5.72 8.77
N ARG A 260 9.09 -6.10 9.93
CA ARG A 260 9.73 -5.92 11.23
C ARG A 260 9.92 -7.27 11.90
N TRP A 261 10.86 -7.34 12.83
CA TRP A 261 11.25 -8.60 13.47
C TRP A 261 10.92 -8.57 14.95
N ASP A 262 10.49 -9.70 15.46
CA ASP A 262 10.34 -9.96 16.89
C ASP A 262 10.90 -11.35 17.17
N GLU A 263 12.01 -11.42 17.90
CA GLU A 263 12.67 -12.68 18.23
C GLU A 263 11.78 -13.61 19.08
N HIS A 264 10.71 -13.10 19.69
CA HIS A 264 9.78 -13.89 20.49
C HIS A 264 8.43 -14.12 19.80
N SER A 265 8.29 -13.80 18.51
CA SER A 265 7.04 -13.96 17.77
C SER A 265 7.29 -14.24 16.28
N LEU A 266 7.20 -15.52 15.89
CA LEU A 266 7.21 -15.90 14.48
C LEU A 266 6.05 -15.27 13.66
N PRO A 267 4.81 -15.15 14.19
CA PRO A 267 3.71 -14.52 13.46
C PRO A 267 4.00 -13.10 13.00
N THR A 268 4.75 -12.33 13.79
CA THR A 268 5.09 -10.93 13.49
C THR A 268 5.79 -10.81 12.14
N ALA A 269 6.82 -11.62 11.91
CA ALA A 269 7.55 -11.60 10.65
C ALA A 269 6.78 -12.31 9.53
N LEU A 270 6.22 -13.50 9.80
CA LEU A 270 5.56 -14.32 8.79
C LEU A 270 4.34 -13.61 8.18
N TYR A 271 3.40 -13.13 9.00
CA TYR A 271 2.20 -12.49 8.47
C TYR A 271 2.48 -11.09 7.95
N GLY A 272 3.45 -10.38 8.52
CA GLY A 272 3.95 -9.14 7.92
C GLY A 272 4.45 -9.38 6.50
N VAL A 273 5.29 -10.39 6.29
CA VAL A 273 5.80 -10.70 4.94
C VAL A 273 4.73 -11.24 4.02
N LEU A 274 3.81 -12.10 4.48
CA LEU A 274 2.70 -12.58 3.64
C LEU A 274 1.78 -11.42 3.20
N HIS A 275 1.49 -10.49 4.11
CA HIS A 275 0.70 -9.30 3.83
C HIS A 275 1.36 -8.44 2.75
N GLU A 276 2.62 -8.03 2.97
CA GLU A 276 3.32 -7.20 1.99
C GLU A 276 3.63 -7.96 0.69
N THR A 277 3.81 -9.28 0.75
CA THR A 277 3.96 -10.09 -0.47
C THR A 277 2.66 -10.13 -1.27
N GLY A 278 1.48 -10.16 -0.63
CA GLY A 278 0.22 -10.09 -1.36
C GLY A 278 0.05 -8.77 -2.13
N HIS A 279 0.47 -7.65 -1.53
CA HIS A 279 0.63 -6.38 -2.25
C HIS A 279 1.65 -6.49 -3.38
N GLY A 280 2.83 -7.05 -3.09
CA GLY A 280 3.91 -7.21 -4.06
C GLY A 280 3.54 -8.06 -5.27
N LEU A 281 2.75 -9.12 -5.08
CA LEU A 281 2.24 -9.98 -6.14
C LEU A 281 1.26 -9.25 -7.05
N TYR A 282 0.42 -8.36 -6.49
CA TYR A 282 -0.45 -7.52 -7.30
C TYR A 282 0.39 -6.58 -8.18
N GLU A 283 1.32 -5.85 -7.58
CA GLU A 283 2.23 -4.93 -8.28
C GLU A 283 3.07 -5.64 -9.36
N GLN A 284 3.66 -6.80 -9.03
CA GLN A 284 4.45 -7.59 -9.97
C GLN A 284 3.61 -8.22 -11.10
N GLY A 285 2.30 -8.36 -10.89
CA GLY A 285 1.32 -8.84 -11.86
C GLY A 285 0.72 -7.76 -12.75
N LEU A 286 0.97 -6.47 -12.48
CA LEU A 286 0.52 -5.38 -13.33
C LEU A 286 1.25 -5.40 -14.70
N PRO A 287 0.56 -5.03 -15.79
CA PRO A 287 1.15 -5.05 -17.12
C PRO A 287 2.22 -3.96 -17.27
N THR A 288 3.50 -4.37 -17.34
CA THR A 288 4.66 -3.46 -17.34
C THR A 288 4.67 -2.47 -18.50
N ASP A 289 4.13 -2.85 -19.67
CA ASP A 289 4.06 -1.98 -20.84
C ASP A 289 3.12 -0.78 -20.64
N TRP A 290 2.20 -0.90 -19.67
CA TRP A 290 1.26 0.15 -19.29
C TRP A 290 1.73 0.96 -18.08
N TYR A 291 2.93 0.72 -17.54
CA TYR A 291 3.45 1.49 -16.42
C TYR A 291 3.40 3.00 -16.70
N GLY A 292 2.95 3.75 -15.69
CA GLY A 292 2.74 5.21 -15.77
C GLY A 292 1.48 5.63 -16.54
N LEU A 293 0.60 4.67 -16.84
CA LEU A 293 -0.74 4.90 -17.37
C LEU A 293 -1.76 4.14 -16.51
N PRO A 294 -3.04 4.57 -16.48
CA PRO A 294 -4.04 3.98 -15.62
C PRO A 294 -4.22 2.44 -15.72
N PRO A 295 -4.11 1.80 -16.91
CA PRO A 295 -4.20 0.33 -16.99
C PRO A 295 -3.03 -0.44 -16.35
N GLY A 296 -1.90 0.23 -16.09
CA GLY A 296 -0.72 -0.35 -15.44
C GLY A 296 -0.59 0.04 -13.97
N GLU A 297 -1.64 0.57 -13.36
CA GLU A 297 -1.66 1.01 -11.96
C GLU A 297 -2.68 0.18 -11.15
N ALA A 298 -2.47 0.11 -9.83
CA ALA A 298 -3.43 -0.49 -8.93
C ALA A 298 -4.77 0.26 -8.95
N ALA A 299 -5.88 -0.47 -8.95
CA ALA A 299 -7.21 0.13 -9.17
C ALA A 299 -7.68 1.02 -8.01
N SER A 300 -7.38 0.63 -6.77
CA SER A 300 -7.67 1.38 -5.53
C SER A 300 -6.91 0.77 -4.35
N LEU A 301 -6.84 1.49 -3.22
CA LEU A 301 -6.30 0.91 -1.99
C LEU A 301 -7.15 -0.25 -1.46
N GLY A 302 -8.48 -0.22 -1.62
CA GLY A 302 -9.34 -1.33 -1.23
C GLY A 302 -9.03 -2.62 -1.99
N ILE A 303 -8.83 -2.54 -3.30
CA ILE A 303 -8.40 -3.69 -4.11
C ILE A 303 -6.97 -4.10 -3.74
N HIS A 304 -6.07 -3.16 -3.54
CA HIS A 304 -4.69 -3.46 -3.14
C HIS A 304 -4.63 -4.20 -1.78
N GLU A 305 -5.39 -3.74 -0.78
CA GLU A 305 -5.54 -4.39 0.54
C GLU A 305 -6.27 -5.73 0.45
N SER A 306 -7.16 -5.92 -0.52
CA SER A 306 -7.80 -7.23 -0.74
C SER A 306 -6.76 -8.31 -1.08
N GLN A 307 -5.71 -7.96 -1.83
CA GLN A 307 -4.65 -8.90 -2.21
C GLN A 307 -3.74 -9.23 -1.02
N SER A 308 -3.35 -8.23 -0.22
CA SER A 308 -2.56 -8.48 1.00
C SER A 308 -3.33 -9.35 1.99
N ARG A 309 -4.61 -9.04 2.25
CA ARG A 309 -5.45 -9.81 3.17
C ARG A 309 -5.80 -11.21 2.68
N LEU A 310 -5.89 -11.41 1.36
CA LEU A 310 -6.04 -12.73 0.76
C LEU A 310 -4.84 -13.61 1.12
N TRP A 311 -3.63 -13.14 0.88
CA TRP A 311 -2.41 -13.93 1.14
C TRP A 311 -2.10 -14.07 2.63
N GLU A 312 -2.27 -13.01 3.41
CA GLU A 312 -2.04 -13.03 4.85
C GLU A 312 -3.03 -13.95 5.57
N ASN A 313 -4.33 -13.80 5.31
CA ASN A 313 -5.38 -14.38 6.15
C ASN A 313 -6.09 -15.54 5.48
N LEU A 314 -6.62 -15.34 4.27
CA LEU A 314 -7.40 -16.39 3.60
C LEU A 314 -6.51 -17.58 3.22
N VAL A 315 -5.27 -17.32 2.80
CA VAL A 315 -4.27 -18.34 2.51
C VAL A 315 -3.41 -18.62 3.74
N GLY A 316 -2.67 -17.62 4.25
CA GLY A 316 -1.63 -17.81 5.27
C GLY A 316 -2.10 -18.37 6.62
N ARG A 317 -3.38 -18.23 6.97
CA ARG A 317 -3.96 -18.78 8.21
C ARG A 317 -4.77 -20.07 7.98
N ALA A 318 -4.97 -20.48 6.73
CA ALA A 318 -5.74 -21.67 6.42
C ALA A 318 -5.00 -22.96 6.84
N PRO A 319 -5.73 -24.03 7.22
CA PRO A 319 -5.13 -25.34 7.50
C PRO A 319 -4.25 -25.87 6.36
N ALA A 320 -4.71 -25.77 5.12
CA ALA A 320 -3.98 -26.24 3.94
C ALA A 320 -2.63 -25.51 3.76
N PHE A 321 -2.55 -24.22 4.10
CA PHE A 321 -1.28 -23.50 4.07
C PHE A 321 -0.31 -24.06 5.11
N TRP A 322 -0.77 -24.34 6.33
CA TRP A 322 0.09 -24.88 7.37
C TRP A 322 0.49 -26.33 7.13
N GLU A 323 -0.32 -27.14 6.46
CA GLU A 323 0.11 -28.48 5.98
C GLU A 323 1.32 -28.38 5.04
N TRP A 324 1.34 -27.39 4.15
CA TRP A 324 2.44 -27.13 3.21
C TRP A 324 3.64 -26.41 3.85
N CYS A 325 3.39 -25.38 4.67
CA CYS A 325 4.40 -24.48 5.22
C CYS A 325 5.12 -25.08 6.44
N PHE A 326 4.43 -25.90 7.25
CA PHE A 326 4.99 -26.44 8.48
C PHE A 326 6.27 -27.27 8.28
N PRO A 327 6.40 -28.14 7.25
CA PRO A 327 7.67 -28.79 6.92
C PRO A 327 8.82 -27.81 6.67
N ILE A 328 8.56 -26.68 6.00
CA ILE A 328 9.55 -25.63 5.73
C ILE A 328 9.95 -24.95 7.04
N ALA A 329 8.96 -24.53 7.83
CA ALA A 329 9.19 -23.91 9.14
C ALA A 329 9.99 -24.83 10.07
N ARG A 330 9.63 -26.12 10.15
CA ARG A 330 10.30 -27.11 11.01
C ARG A 330 11.75 -27.38 10.60
N LYS A 331 12.07 -27.30 9.31
CA LYS A 331 13.46 -27.42 8.84
C LYS A 331 14.33 -26.25 9.33
N VAL A 332 13.74 -25.07 9.44
CA VAL A 332 14.43 -23.86 9.91
C VAL A 332 14.45 -23.79 11.45
N PHE A 333 13.39 -24.25 12.10
CA PHE A 333 13.20 -24.18 13.56
C PHE A 333 13.02 -25.56 14.21
N PRO A 334 13.99 -26.47 14.10
CA PRO A 334 13.84 -27.85 14.59
C PRO A 334 13.72 -27.95 16.10
N GLN A 335 14.31 -27.01 16.86
CA GLN A 335 14.24 -27.00 18.32
C GLN A 335 12.83 -26.66 18.81
N GLN A 336 12.19 -25.68 18.16
CA GLN A 336 10.87 -25.17 18.52
C GLN A 336 9.75 -26.08 17.98
N LEU A 337 9.91 -26.60 16.76
CA LEU A 337 8.83 -27.28 16.02
C LEU A 337 9.02 -28.79 15.86
N GLY A 338 10.12 -29.38 16.34
CA GLY A 338 10.48 -30.79 16.11
C GLY A 338 9.40 -31.79 16.54
N ASN A 339 8.76 -31.55 17.68
CA ASN A 339 7.70 -32.40 18.24
C ASN A 339 6.28 -31.84 18.00
N ALA A 340 6.16 -30.76 17.24
CA ALA A 340 4.89 -30.11 16.94
C ALA A 340 4.29 -30.67 15.63
N THR A 341 3.03 -30.36 15.39
CA THR A 341 2.31 -30.70 14.15
C THR A 341 1.79 -29.44 13.47
N ALA A 342 1.54 -29.53 12.16
CA ALA A 342 0.92 -28.45 11.40
C ALA A 342 -0.41 -27.99 12.01
N ALA A 343 -1.25 -28.93 12.45
CA ALA A 343 -2.52 -28.64 13.09
C ALA A 343 -2.36 -27.86 14.41
N LYS A 344 -1.37 -28.24 15.26
CA LYS A 344 -1.08 -27.49 16.49
C LYS A 344 -0.59 -26.08 16.20
N MET A 345 0.28 -25.92 15.21
CA MET A 345 0.77 -24.61 14.79
C MET A 345 -0.38 -23.74 14.26
N GLN A 346 -1.22 -24.28 13.38
CA GLN A 346 -2.38 -23.57 12.86
C GLN A 346 -3.32 -23.12 13.98
N GLN A 347 -3.65 -24.02 14.92
CA GLN A 347 -4.50 -23.70 16.06
C GLN A 347 -3.88 -22.59 16.93
N ALA A 348 -2.57 -22.61 17.16
CA ALA A 348 -1.86 -21.58 17.93
C ALA A 348 -1.98 -20.17 17.31
N LEU A 349 -2.22 -20.07 16.00
CA LEU A 349 -2.32 -18.80 15.26
C LEU A 349 -3.74 -18.25 15.20
N MET A 350 -4.70 -18.96 15.79
CA MET A 350 -6.12 -18.64 15.80
C MET A 350 -6.57 -17.87 17.04
N GLY A 351 -5.64 -17.33 17.83
CA GLY A 351 -5.97 -16.46 18.98
C GLY A 351 -6.90 -15.30 18.59
N VAL A 352 -7.83 -14.97 19.48
CA VAL A 352 -8.66 -13.76 19.40
C VAL A 352 -8.67 -13.05 20.75
N ARG A 353 -8.12 -11.84 20.79
CA ARG A 353 -8.07 -10.94 21.94
C ARG A 353 -8.22 -9.47 21.51
N PRO A 354 -9.00 -8.67 22.25
CA PRO A 354 -8.95 -7.22 22.10
C PRO A 354 -7.55 -6.70 22.44
N SER A 355 -6.98 -5.89 21.55
CA SER A 355 -5.65 -5.28 21.72
C SER A 355 -5.66 -3.80 21.32
N LEU A 356 -4.61 -3.07 21.71
CA LEU A 356 -4.49 -1.63 21.46
C LEU A 356 -3.79 -1.30 20.13
N ILE A 357 -3.10 -2.27 19.53
CA ILE A 357 -2.26 -2.06 18.35
C ILE A 357 -2.98 -2.60 17.11
N ARG A 358 -3.48 -1.69 16.27
CA ARG A 358 -4.26 -2.04 15.05
C ARG A 358 -3.56 -3.04 14.14
N VAL A 359 -2.25 -2.90 13.94
CA VAL A 359 -1.46 -3.79 13.05
C VAL A 359 -1.19 -5.17 13.64
N GLU A 360 -1.51 -5.37 14.93
CA GLU A 360 -1.38 -6.65 15.64
C GLU A 360 -2.76 -7.21 16.03
N ALA A 361 -3.85 -6.58 15.56
CA ALA A 361 -5.20 -7.02 15.86
C ALA A 361 -5.52 -8.33 15.11
N GLU A 362 -6.14 -9.27 15.82
CA GLU A 362 -6.49 -10.59 15.32
C GLU A 362 -7.84 -10.58 14.58
N LEU A 363 -8.04 -11.55 13.67
CA LEU A 363 -9.31 -11.73 12.95
C LEU A 363 -10.17 -12.78 13.66
N PRO A 364 -11.42 -12.46 14.03
CA PRO A 364 -12.34 -13.42 14.65
C PRO A 364 -12.98 -14.41 13.65
N GLY A 365 -12.65 -14.34 12.36
CA GLY A 365 -13.47 -14.89 11.27
C GLY A 365 -13.20 -16.31 10.77
N GLN A 366 -12.21 -17.05 11.30
CA GLN A 366 -11.94 -18.43 10.86
C GLN A 366 -12.53 -19.50 11.79
N PHE A 367 -13.32 -19.11 12.80
CA PHE A 367 -13.99 -20.03 13.71
C PHE A 367 -15.25 -20.68 13.12
N VAL A 368 -15.75 -20.20 11.97
CA VAL A 368 -17.11 -20.51 11.49
C VAL A 368 -17.17 -21.76 10.59
N THR A 369 -16.06 -22.36 10.19
CA THR A 369 -16.07 -23.56 9.32
C THR A 369 -15.94 -24.89 10.07
N GLN A 370 -16.02 -24.90 11.41
CA GLN A 370 -16.00 -26.15 12.21
C GLN A 370 -17.02 -26.15 13.37
N VAL A 371 -18.26 -25.74 13.09
CA VAL A 371 -19.42 -26.12 13.90
C VAL A 371 -20.41 -26.88 13.03
#